data_AF-A0A4Z1IGG8-F1
#
_entry.id   AF-A0A4Z1IGG8-F1
#
_cell.length_a   1.000
_cell.length_b   1.000
_cell.length_c   1.000
_cell.angle_alpha   90.00
_cell.angle_beta   90.00
_cell.angle_gamma   90.00
#
_symmetry.space_group_name_H-M   'P 1'
#
loop_
_entity.id
_entity.type
_entity.pdbx_description
1 polymer ?
#
loop_
_entity_poly.entity_id
_entity_poly.type
_entity_poly.pdbx_seq_one_letter_code
_entity_poly.pdbx_strand_id
1 'polypeptide(L)'
;MLFWTPKLVISYNKFEAPHGLKLHGFHNRQPIGNADAYLSCWFKHNHNSSRAETVQRQLKPGLKKGARLLVNDYCLTEARENQAGLKGKAMRTTDINMLANLNTRETESDWVELFDEVKGFGSWV
;
A
#
# COMPACT_ATOMS: atom_id res chain seq x y z
N MET A 1 -19.82 -9.29 -0.01
CA MET A 1 -20.03 -7.83 0.10
C MET A 1 -19.88 -7.49 1.58
N LEU A 2 -18.71 -7.01 1.99
CA LEU A 2 -18.45 -6.60 3.37
C LEU A 2 -18.27 -5.08 3.34
N PHE A 3 -19.22 -4.39 3.97
CA PHE A 3 -19.13 -2.97 4.24
C PHE A 3 -18.06 -2.75 5.30
N TRP A 4 -17.15 -1.81 5.07
CA TRP A 4 -16.04 -1.56 5.99
C TRP A 4 -15.90 -0.06 6.25
N THR A 5 -16.20 0.35 7.48
CA THR A 5 -16.17 1.74 7.99
C THR A 5 -14.74 2.28 8.09
N PRO A 6 -14.51 3.60 8.11
CA PRO A 6 -13.16 4.18 8.05
C PRO A 6 -12.46 4.07 9.42
N LYS A 7 -11.68 3.01 9.66
CA LYS A 7 -10.66 2.88 10.73
C LYS A 7 -9.94 1.50 10.73
N LEU A 8 -9.31 1.05 9.63
CA LEU A 8 -8.42 -0.14 9.69
C LEU A 8 -7.00 0.32 9.49
N VAL A 9 -6.18 -0.05 10.45
CA VAL A 9 -4.75 -0.21 10.28
C VAL A 9 -4.52 -1.71 10.28
N ILE A 10 -4.11 -2.27 9.15
CA ILE A 10 -3.71 -3.68 9.02
C ILE A 10 -2.19 -3.73 9.18
N SER A 11 -1.71 -4.49 10.16
CA SER A 11 -0.31 -4.91 10.33
C SER A 11 -0.33 -6.40 10.60
N TYR A 12 0.48 -7.22 9.92
CA TYR A 12 1.07 -8.45 10.48
C TYR A 12 2.24 -8.99 9.63
N ASN A 13 3.47 -9.00 10.19
CA ASN A 13 4.24 -10.25 10.40
C ASN A 13 5.49 -10.08 11.28
N LYS A 14 5.47 -10.78 12.43
CA LYS A 14 6.55 -11.38 13.25
C LYS A 14 7.89 -10.64 13.41
N PHE A 15 7.95 -9.70 14.34
CA PHE A 15 9.13 -9.33 15.14
C PHE A 15 8.63 -8.99 16.55
N GLU A 16 9.46 -9.09 17.58
CA GLU A 16 9.15 -9.10 19.03
C GLU A 16 8.49 -7.81 19.61
N ALA A 17 7.67 -7.10 18.84
CA ALA A 17 6.94 -5.92 19.27
C ALA A 17 5.60 -6.29 19.93
N PRO A 18 5.16 -5.56 20.98
CA PRO A 18 3.94 -5.86 21.71
C PRO A 18 2.73 -5.80 20.76
N HIS A 19 2.06 -6.94 20.61
CA HIS A 19 0.84 -7.10 19.83
C HIS A 19 -0.25 -6.18 20.40
N GLY A 20 -0.73 -5.24 19.60
CA GLY A 20 -1.79 -4.33 20.02
C GLY A 20 -2.21 -3.40 18.91
N LEU A 21 -3.52 -3.19 18.77
CA LEU A 21 -4.07 -2.17 17.90
C LEU A 21 -3.61 -0.80 18.42
N LYS A 22 -3.10 0.04 17.52
CA LYS A 22 -2.72 1.42 17.82
C LYS A 22 -3.59 2.35 17.00
N LEU A 23 -4.20 3.33 17.65
CA LEU A 23 -4.86 4.43 16.94
C LEU A 23 -3.77 5.26 16.27
N HIS A 24 -3.77 5.28 14.94
CA HIS A 24 -2.82 6.07 14.17
C HIS A 24 -3.47 6.49 12.85
N GLY A 25 -3.23 7.74 12.45
CA GLY A 25 -3.64 8.27 11.15
C GLY A 25 -2.46 8.30 10.20
N PHE A 26 -2.63 7.76 8.98
CA PHE A 26 -1.55 7.57 8.01
C PHE A 26 -0.90 8.87 7.50
N HIS A 27 -1.60 10.01 7.61
CA HIS A 27 -1.07 11.33 7.23
C HIS A 27 -0.22 11.98 8.33
N ASN A 28 -0.10 11.34 9.50
CA ASN A 28 0.78 11.75 10.57
C ASN A 28 2.04 10.88 10.57
N ARG A 29 3.14 11.43 11.06
CA ARG A 29 4.41 10.71 11.20
C ARG A 29 4.20 9.39 11.95
N GLN A 30 4.78 8.31 11.43
CA GLN A 30 4.70 6.99 12.04
C GLN A 30 5.31 7.02 13.47
N PRO A 31 4.53 6.74 14.53
CA PRO A 31 5.01 6.81 15.92
C PRO A 31 5.99 5.70 16.27
N ILE A 32 5.97 4.59 15.52
CA ILE A 32 6.89 3.48 15.72
C ILE A 32 8.19 3.80 14.96
N GLY A 33 9.24 4.10 15.71
CA GLY A 33 10.59 4.28 15.16
C GLY A 33 11.34 2.95 15.06
N ASN A 34 12.41 2.92 14.27
CA ASN A 34 13.30 1.77 14.15
C ASN A 34 12.57 0.46 13.84
N ALA A 35 11.62 0.48 12.90
CA ALA A 35 10.99 -0.73 12.41
C ALA A 35 11.90 -1.45 11.40
N ASP A 36 11.94 -2.78 11.48
CA ASP A 36 12.63 -3.65 10.51
C ASP A 36 11.82 -3.82 9.22
N ALA A 37 10.49 -3.75 9.32
CA ALA A 37 9.60 -3.68 8.18
C ALA A 37 8.26 -3.01 8.52
N TYR A 38 7.62 -2.46 7.50
CA TYR A 38 6.19 -2.15 7.50
C TYR A 38 5.47 -3.03 6.48
N LEU A 39 4.28 -3.50 6.81
CA LEU A 39 3.40 -4.20 5.89
C LEU A 39 2.22 -3.31 5.54
N SER A 40 1.94 -3.18 4.25
CA SER A 40 0.83 -2.45 3.68
C SER A 40 -0.02 -3.42 2.86
N CYS A 41 -1.26 -3.67 3.29
CA CYS A 41 -2.20 -4.55 2.60
C CYS A 41 -3.44 -3.76 2.19
N TRP A 42 -3.79 -3.81 0.90
CA TRP A 42 -4.93 -3.13 0.30
C TRP A 42 -4.94 -1.61 0.49
N PHE A 43 -3.77 -0.98 0.52
CA PHE A 43 -3.64 0.42 0.91
C PHE A 43 -3.80 1.37 -0.28
N LYS A 44 -3.00 1.17 -1.34
CA LYS A 44 -2.95 2.08 -2.49
C LYS A 44 -4.22 2.03 -3.32
N HIS A 45 -4.90 0.89 -3.33
CA HIS A 45 -6.26 0.72 -3.83
C HIS A 45 -7.19 1.88 -3.43
N ASN A 46 -7.05 2.35 -2.19
CA ASN A 46 -7.90 3.37 -1.60
C ASN A 46 -7.35 4.80 -1.74
N HIS A 47 -6.15 4.96 -2.30
CA HIS A 47 -5.42 6.21 -2.32
C HIS A 47 -4.85 6.54 -3.69
N ASN A 48 -5.18 7.74 -4.17
CA ASN A 48 -4.53 8.30 -5.35
C ASN A 48 -3.04 8.58 -5.06
N SER A 49 -2.26 8.82 -6.11
CA SER A 49 -0.81 8.93 -6.01
C SER A 49 -0.36 9.98 -4.99
N SER A 50 -0.98 11.16 -4.96
CA SER A 50 -0.61 12.23 -4.01
C SER A 50 -0.89 11.88 -2.54
N ARG A 51 -2.02 11.21 -2.26
CA ARG A 51 -2.31 10.73 -0.90
C ARG A 51 -1.37 9.61 -0.49
N ALA A 52 -1.11 8.66 -1.38
CA ALA A 52 -0.19 7.56 -1.12
C ALA A 52 1.22 8.09 -0.85
N GLU A 53 1.70 9.03 -1.66
CA GLU A 53 3.00 9.69 -1.50
C GLU A 53 3.13 10.36 -0.13
N THR A 54 2.10 11.12 0.27
CA THR A 54 2.06 11.75 1.60
C THR A 54 2.24 10.72 2.71
N VAL A 55 1.50 9.60 2.65
CA VAL A 55 1.60 8.55 3.67
C VAL A 55 2.98 7.89 3.67
N GLN A 56 3.54 7.60 2.50
CA GLN A 56 4.88 7.01 2.41
C GLN A 56 5.95 7.92 3.00
N ARG A 57 5.85 9.24 2.79
CA ARG A 57 6.74 10.24 3.42
C ARG A 57 6.62 10.25 4.94
N GLN A 58 5.43 10.00 5.50
CA GLN A 58 5.23 9.91 6.96
C GLN A 58 5.69 8.58 7.56
N LEU A 59 5.66 7.50 6.78
CA LEU A 59 6.07 6.15 7.17
C LEU A 59 7.59 6.00 7.16
N LYS A 60 8.26 6.53 6.14
CA LYS A 60 9.69 6.34 5.89
C LYS A 60 10.60 6.66 7.10
N PRO A 61 10.41 7.75 7.87
CA PRO A 61 11.23 8.05 9.05
C PRO A 61 11.16 7.00 10.17
N GLY A 62 10.15 6.13 10.15
CA GLY A 62 10.01 5.04 11.11
C GLY A 62 10.85 3.80 10.77
N LEU A 63 11.42 3.72 9.57
CA LEU A 63 12.20 2.56 9.10
C LEU A 63 13.69 2.69 9.46
N LYS A 64 14.31 1.58 9.88
CA LYS A 64 15.78 1.50 10.01
C LYS A 64 16.44 1.58 8.62
N LYS A 65 17.73 1.90 8.59
CA LYS A 65 18.53 1.72 7.37
C LYS A 65 18.53 0.24 6.96
N GLY A 66 18.17 -0.05 5.72
CA GLY A 66 18.06 -1.42 5.20
C GLY A 66 16.74 -2.14 5.53
N ALA A 67 15.83 -1.49 6.26
CA ALA A 67 14.48 -2.00 6.48
C ALA A 67 13.63 -1.94 5.20
N ARG A 68 12.53 -2.71 5.18
CA ARG A 68 11.71 -2.88 3.97
C ARG A 68 10.27 -2.42 4.19
N LEU A 69 9.68 -1.82 3.16
CA LEU A 69 8.24 -1.70 3.04
C LEU A 69 7.73 -2.86 2.18
N LEU A 70 6.85 -3.68 2.75
CA LEU A 70 6.21 -4.79 2.06
C LEU A 70 4.81 -4.34 1.64
N VAL A 71 4.51 -4.46 0.35
CA VAL A 71 3.21 -4.09 -0.22
C VAL A 71 2.52 -5.34 -0.74
N ASN A 72 1.26 -5.54 -0.35
CA ASN A 72 0.41 -6.61 -0.82
C ASN A 72 -0.91 -6.02 -1.33
N ASP A 73 -0.87 -5.59 -2.58
CA ASP A 73 -1.94 -4.92 -3.31
C ASP A 73 -2.08 -5.58 -4.69
N TYR A 74 -3.23 -5.45 -5.36
CA TYR A 74 -3.30 -5.77 -6.78
C TYR A 74 -2.45 -4.80 -7.59
N CYS A 75 -1.81 -5.37 -8.61
CA CYS A 75 -1.02 -4.66 -9.58
C CYS A 75 -1.44 -5.17 -10.95
N LEU A 76 -2.23 -4.38 -11.67
CA LEU A 76 -2.57 -4.60 -13.05
C LEU A 76 -1.39 -4.16 -13.91
N THR A 77 -0.73 -5.17 -14.48
CA THR A 77 0.31 -4.98 -15.49
C THR A 77 -0.31 -4.77 -16.88
N GLU A 78 0.37 -4.06 -17.76
CA GLU A 78 -0.06 -3.89 -19.16
C GLU A 78 -0.02 -5.23 -19.93
N ALA A 79 0.87 -6.14 -19.51
CA ALA A 79 0.97 -7.48 -20.04
C ALA A 79 -0.29 -8.31 -19.70
N ARG A 80 -1.20 -8.42 -20.68
CA ARG A 80 -2.45 -9.22 -20.59
C ARG A 80 -2.23 -10.71 -20.27
N GLU A 81 -0.99 -11.18 -20.37
CA GLU A 81 -0.60 -12.60 -20.31
C GLU A 81 -0.96 -13.29 -18.99
N ASN A 82 -1.05 -12.58 -17.87
CA ASN A 82 -1.39 -13.15 -16.56
C ASN A 82 -2.78 -12.77 -16.04
N GLN A 83 -3.66 -12.25 -16.92
CA GLN A 83 -4.95 -11.66 -16.52
C GLN A 83 -6.15 -12.34 -17.19
N ALA A 84 -5.99 -13.59 -17.64
CA ALA A 84 -7.09 -14.42 -18.14
C ALA A 84 -7.87 -15.08 -16.99
N GLY A 85 -9.15 -15.41 -17.24
CA GLY A 85 -9.98 -16.14 -16.29
C GLY A 85 -10.49 -15.32 -15.09
N LEU A 86 -10.99 -16.01 -14.07
CA LEU A 86 -11.69 -15.40 -12.93
C LEU A 86 -10.82 -14.43 -12.12
N LYS A 87 -9.53 -14.73 -11.97
CA LYS A 87 -8.59 -13.85 -11.24
C LYS A 87 -8.41 -12.51 -11.94
N GLY A 88 -8.18 -12.51 -13.25
CA GLY A 88 -8.08 -11.29 -14.03
C GLY A 88 -9.39 -10.49 -14.05
N LYS A 89 -10.54 -11.18 -14.10
CA LYS A 89 -11.85 -10.51 -13.97
C LYS A 89 -12.02 -9.86 -12.59
N ALA A 90 -11.62 -10.52 -11.52
CA ALA A 90 -11.71 -9.97 -10.16
C ALA A 90 -10.82 -8.73 -9.97
N MET A 91 -9.58 -8.75 -10.47
CA MET A 91 -8.68 -7.59 -10.40
C MET A 91 -9.24 -6.39 -11.17
N ARG A 92 -9.72 -6.58 -12.41
CA ARG A 92 -10.35 -5.51 -13.21
C ARG A 92 -11.65 -4.99 -12.60
N THR A 93 -12.45 -5.88 -11.99
CA THR A 93 -13.66 -5.47 -11.26
C THR A 93 -13.28 -4.60 -10.07
N THR A 94 -12.20 -4.93 -9.37
CA THR A 94 -11.69 -4.13 -8.26
C THR A 94 -11.22 -2.76 -8.75
N ASP A 95 -10.43 -2.71 -9.83
CA ASP A 95 -9.96 -1.45 -10.43
C ASP A 95 -11.12 -0.54 -10.85
N ILE A 96 -12.13 -1.08 -11.54
CA ILE A 96 -13.34 -0.30 -11.91
C ILE A 96 -14.07 0.21 -10.66
N ASN A 97 -14.20 -0.62 -9.62
CA ASN A 97 -14.85 -0.20 -8.38
C ASN A 97 -14.06 0.90 -7.67
N MET A 98 -12.74 0.78 -7.60
CA MET A 98 -11.87 1.76 -6.96
C MET A 98 -11.84 3.07 -7.74
N LEU A 99 -11.82 3.02 -9.07
CA LEU A 99 -11.99 4.18 -9.93
C LEU A 99 -13.34 4.88 -9.69
N ALA A 100 -14.44 4.12 -9.67
CA ALA A 100 -15.78 4.68 -9.52
C ALA A 100 -16.02 5.31 -8.14
N ASN A 101 -15.46 4.74 -7.07
CA ASN A 101 -15.72 5.19 -5.70
C ASN A 101 -14.68 6.19 -5.18
N LEU A 102 -13.42 6.03 -5.57
CA LEU A 102 -12.28 6.72 -4.96
C LEU A 102 -11.41 7.45 -5.98
N ASN A 103 -11.72 7.31 -7.28
CA ASN A 103 -10.93 7.85 -8.38
C ASN A 103 -9.46 7.40 -8.33
N THR A 104 -9.25 6.11 -8.04
CA THR A 104 -7.95 5.44 -7.94
C THR A 104 -7.81 4.37 -9.01
N ARG A 105 -6.58 3.87 -9.20
CA ARG A 105 -6.22 2.87 -10.21
C ARG A 105 -5.21 1.88 -9.65
N GLU A 106 -5.23 0.67 -10.19
CA GLU A 106 -4.39 -0.46 -9.75
C GLU A 106 -3.18 -0.73 -10.65
N THR A 107 -2.64 0.27 -11.36
CA THR A 107 -1.61 0.06 -12.38
C THR A 107 -0.19 -0.07 -11.80
N GLU A 108 0.66 -0.84 -12.48
CA GLU A 108 2.08 -0.96 -12.13
C GLU A 108 2.85 0.36 -12.23
N SER A 109 2.54 1.19 -13.24
CA SER A 109 3.19 2.49 -13.43
C SER A 109 2.99 3.42 -12.22
N ASP A 110 1.79 3.42 -11.63
CA ASP A 110 1.47 4.26 -10.46
C ASP A 110 2.33 3.88 -9.25
N TRP A 111 2.71 2.61 -9.14
CA TRP A 111 3.60 2.11 -8.11
C TRP A 111 5.03 2.58 -8.34
N VAL A 112 5.55 2.37 -9.55
CA VAL A 112 6.90 2.84 -9.92
C VAL A 112 7.05 4.34 -9.67
N GLU A 113 6.14 5.15 -10.20
CA GLU A 113 6.12 6.59 -10.02
C GLU A 113 6.06 7.00 -8.55
N LEU A 114 5.22 6.34 -7.74
CA LEU A 114 5.06 6.64 -6.32
C LEU A 114 6.38 6.53 -5.54
N PHE A 115 7.19 5.49 -5.78
CA PHE A 115 8.43 5.32 -5.01
C PHE A 115 9.62 6.04 -5.63
N ASP A 116 9.58 6.31 -6.94
CA ASP A 116 10.53 7.25 -7.56
C ASP A 116 10.38 8.64 -6.93
N GLU A 117 9.14 9.09 -6.73
CA GLU A 117 8.83 10.36 -6.09
C GLU A 117 9.22 10.36 -4.60
N VAL A 118 8.94 9.26 -3.90
CA VAL A 118 9.39 9.05 -2.51
C VAL A 118 10.84 8.55 -2.49
N LYS A 119 11.74 9.39 -3.03
CA LYS A 119 13.19 9.16 -3.13
C LYS A 119 13.75 8.41 -1.93
N GLY A 120 14.58 7.40 -2.16
CA GLY A 120 15.36 6.71 -1.12
C GLY A 120 14.66 5.54 -0.44
N PHE A 121 13.57 5.02 -1.01
CA PHE A 121 13.36 3.57 -1.00
C PHE A 121 14.36 2.93 -1.99
N GLY A 122 14.81 1.70 -1.72
CA GLY A 122 15.66 0.96 -2.66
C GLY A 122 14.92 0.62 -3.95
N SER A 123 15.59 -0.06 -4.88
CA SER A 123 14.95 -0.52 -6.12
C SER A 123 13.70 -1.35 -5.83
N TRP A 124 12.62 -1.10 -6.59
CA TRP A 124 11.53 -2.05 -6.75
C TRP A 124 12.08 -3.35 -7.33
N VAL A 125 11.82 -4.48 -6.68
CA VAL A 125 12.19 -5.84 -7.12
C VAL A 125 10.99 -6.74 -6.97
#